data_AF-A0A5P6VPY2-F1
#
_entry.id   AF-A0A5P6VPY2-F1
#
_cell.length_a   1.000
_cell.length_b   1.000
_cell.length_c   1.000
_cell.angle_alpha   90.00
_cell.angle_beta   90.00
_cell.angle_gamma   90.00
#
_symmetry.space_group_name_H-M   'P 1'
#
loop_
_entity.id
_entity.type
_entity.pdbx_description
1 polymer ?
#
loop_
_entity_poly.entity_id
_entity_poly.type
_entity_poly.pdbx_seq_one_letter_code
_entity_poly.pdbx_strand_id
1 'polypeptide(L)'
;MMRKEYLFKNRVIVENKVFLLAEDVAKKLGYDSLENFANARPEVIVEKNGLPKLVEETKYNNIILGDVELSDRIKHLEYTRVDTLRSRAETLRSFYPLKFMLAGGTLERKAYDAGYESVEKYINDVDYPKELEEEKENMVRKADLISSMEDAKKKINDLVDYDILKKYNIRLTQYIHINEYGVHIESFLAGKGIFFALYDSDYAFDELKVIDGDLIIPTYDDYEDSFIEKNYGHDISDRDYSQYSCIENLLYLILHKEFEDAGVDLMYCQCSGIDFYISQKEMIKMLSPSQYSNIILVDGVEDFDFAKYITPIED
;
A
#
# COMPACT_ATOMS: atom_id res chain seq x y z
N MET A 1 23.33 12.38 -2.59
CA MET A 1 22.30 11.70 -3.40
C MET A 1 22.29 10.22 -2.99
N MET A 2 21.41 9.80 -2.08
CA MET A 2 21.25 8.37 -1.78
C MET A 2 20.32 7.77 -2.84
N ARG A 3 20.85 6.87 -3.68
CA ARG A 3 20.00 6.02 -4.50
C ARG A 3 19.25 5.07 -3.56
N LYS A 4 17.93 5.01 -3.71
CA LYS A 4 17.09 4.00 -3.06
C LYS A 4 17.52 2.64 -3.61
N GLU A 5 18.23 1.84 -2.82
CA GLU A 5 18.45 0.43 -3.13
C GLU A 5 17.16 -0.30 -2.76
N TYR A 6 16.47 -0.89 -3.75
CA TYR A 6 15.56 -1.99 -3.47
C TYR A 6 16.40 -3.10 -2.82
N LEU A 7 16.23 -3.34 -1.51
CA LEU A 7 17.14 -4.17 -0.73
C LEU A 7 17.04 -5.65 -1.14
N PHE A 8 15.82 -6.09 -1.49
CA PHE A 8 15.55 -7.46 -1.90
C PHE A 8 14.72 -7.48 -3.18
N LYS A 9 15.32 -7.99 -4.26
CA LYS A 9 14.65 -8.12 -5.56
C LYS A 9 13.76 -9.36 -5.65
N ASN A 10 14.07 -10.39 -4.86
CA ASN A 10 13.39 -11.67 -4.91
C ASN A 10 12.60 -11.88 -3.62
N ARG A 11 11.28 -12.06 -3.76
CA ARG A 11 10.37 -12.40 -2.67
C ARG A 11 9.72 -13.74 -2.97
N VAL A 12 9.68 -14.63 -1.98
CA VAL A 12 9.07 -15.95 -2.10
C VAL A 12 7.82 -15.99 -1.23
N ILE A 13 6.68 -16.34 -1.81
CA ILE A 13 5.42 -16.45 -1.07
C ILE A 13 5.11 -17.93 -0.86
N VAL A 14 5.08 -18.37 0.39
CA VAL A 14 4.76 -19.76 0.77
C VAL A 14 3.82 -19.74 1.96
N GLU A 15 2.77 -20.57 1.95
CA GLU A 15 1.83 -20.70 3.09
C GLU A 15 1.35 -19.33 3.60
N ASN A 16 1.11 -18.41 2.68
CA ASN A 16 0.67 -17.05 2.93
C ASN A 16 1.62 -16.14 3.72
N LYS A 17 2.91 -16.47 3.75
CA LYS A 17 3.94 -15.63 4.34
C LYS A 17 4.89 -15.17 3.25
N VAL A 18 5.43 -13.97 3.42
CA VAL A 18 6.48 -13.46 2.54
C VAL A 18 7.82 -13.81 3.15
N PHE A 19 8.66 -14.36 2.28
CA PHE A 19 10.02 -14.73 2.60
C PHE A 19 11.00 -13.99 1.72
N LEU A 20 12.11 -13.58 2.34
CA LEU A 20 13.29 -13.07 1.69
C LEU A 20 14.31 -14.22 1.55
N LEU A 21 15.19 -14.14 0.54
CA LEU A 21 16.31 -15.06 0.45
C LEU A 21 17.24 -14.85 1.64
N ALA A 22 17.54 -15.91 2.39
CA ALA A 22 18.36 -15.80 3.60
C ALA A 22 19.78 -15.29 3.29
N GLU A 23 20.30 -15.58 2.10
CA GLU A 23 21.61 -15.11 1.66
C GLU A 23 21.64 -13.58 1.49
N ASP A 24 20.59 -13.01 0.91
CA ASP A 24 20.49 -11.57 0.75
C ASP A 24 20.33 -10.90 2.12
N VAL A 25 19.53 -11.50 3.01
CA VAL A 25 19.33 -10.98 4.38
C VAL A 25 20.64 -10.99 5.15
N ALA A 26 21.41 -12.08 5.06
CA ALA A 26 22.73 -12.19 5.68
C ALA A 26 23.65 -11.04 5.23
N LYS A 27 23.75 -10.79 3.92
CA LYS A 27 24.55 -9.69 3.36
C LYS A 27 24.08 -8.34 3.89
N LYS A 28 22.76 -8.10 3.95
CA LYS A 28 22.23 -6.79 4.35
C LYS A 28 22.41 -6.50 5.84
N LEU A 29 22.31 -7.53 6.67
CA LEU A 29 22.60 -7.42 8.10
C LEU A 29 24.12 -7.33 8.39
N GLY A 30 24.97 -7.55 7.38
CA GLY A 30 26.43 -7.39 7.47
C GLY A 30 27.18 -8.66 7.87
N TYR A 31 26.61 -9.85 7.61
CA TYR A 31 27.30 -11.12 7.79
C TYR A 31 28.11 -11.48 6.55
N ASP A 32 29.33 -12.01 6.77
CA ASP A 32 30.25 -12.41 5.70
C ASP A 32 29.76 -13.62 4.88
N SER A 33 28.87 -14.44 5.46
CA SER A 33 28.31 -15.62 4.81
C SER A 33 26.94 -16.01 5.37
N LEU A 34 26.17 -16.74 4.57
CA LEU A 34 24.91 -17.36 5.01
C LEU A 34 25.14 -18.34 6.18
N GLU A 35 26.27 -19.03 6.22
CA GLU A 35 26.62 -19.97 7.29
C GLU A 35 26.80 -19.24 8.62
N ASN A 36 27.50 -18.10 8.62
CA ASN A 36 27.67 -17.27 9.81
C ASN A 36 26.33 -16.72 10.30
N PHE A 37 25.48 -16.26 9.38
CA PHE A 37 24.14 -15.79 9.72
C PHE A 37 23.25 -16.91 10.28
N ALA A 38 23.25 -18.09 9.65
CA ALA A 38 22.46 -19.23 10.10
C ALA A 38 22.93 -19.77 11.46
N ASN A 39 24.23 -19.69 11.76
CA ASN A 39 24.76 -20.04 13.09
C ASN A 39 24.39 -19.00 14.16
N ALA A 40 24.36 -17.71 13.81
CA ALA A 40 24.04 -16.63 14.73
C ALA A 40 22.53 -16.47 15.00
N ARG A 41 21.70 -16.76 13.98
CA ARG A 41 20.24 -16.58 14.00
C ARG A 41 19.51 -17.80 13.42
N PRO A 42 19.72 -19.03 13.95
CA PRO A 42 19.07 -20.22 13.40
C PRO A 42 17.53 -20.13 13.47
N GLU A 43 16.99 -19.39 14.43
CA GLU A 43 15.55 -19.23 14.69
C GLU A 43 14.78 -18.47 13.61
N VAL A 44 15.48 -17.72 12.75
CA VAL A 44 14.85 -16.97 11.66
C VAL A 44 14.96 -17.66 10.31
N ILE A 45 15.82 -18.67 10.20
CA ILE A 45 15.98 -19.47 8.97
C ILE A 45 14.82 -20.45 8.84
N VAL A 46 14.22 -20.47 7.64
CA VAL A 46 13.16 -21.39 7.27
C VAL A 46 13.63 -22.19 6.06
N GLU A 47 13.53 -23.51 6.18
CA GLU A 47 13.82 -24.45 5.09
C GLU A 47 12.50 -25.07 4.60
N LYS A 48 12.28 -25.00 3.28
CA LYS A 48 11.11 -25.55 2.59
C LYS A 48 11.61 -26.40 1.43
N ASN A 49 10.97 -27.55 1.20
CA ASN A 49 11.40 -28.50 0.17
C ASN A 49 11.45 -27.83 -1.21
N GLY A 50 12.59 -27.97 -1.90
CA GLY A 50 12.80 -27.43 -3.24
C GLY A 50 13.08 -25.92 -3.31
N LEU A 51 13.15 -25.22 -2.17
CA LEU A 51 13.46 -23.79 -2.11
C LEU A 51 14.83 -23.54 -1.43
N PRO A 52 15.53 -22.45 -1.78
CA PRO A 52 16.69 -21.97 -1.03
C PRO A 52 16.31 -21.64 0.43
N LYS A 53 17.30 -21.44 1.31
CA LYS A 53 17.05 -21.00 2.69
C LYS A 53 16.38 -19.63 2.70
N LEU A 54 15.35 -19.49 3.54
CA LEU A 54 14.48 -18.33 3.58
C LEU A 54 14.50 -17.65 4.95
N VAL A 55 14.14 -16.37 4.98
CA VAL A 55 13.83 -15.62 6.21
C VAL A 55 12.46 -14.98 6.04
N GLU A 56 11.56 -15.18 7.00
CA GLU A 56 10.26 -14.50 6.98
C GLU A 56 10.48 -12.98 7.11
N GLU A 57 9.87 -12.19 6.24
CA GLU A 57 10.09 -10.75 6.17
C GLU A 57 9.74 -10.04 7.49
N THR A 58 8.69 -10.51 8.18
CA THR A 58 8.32 -10.01 9.51
C THR A 58 9.44 -10.22 10.53
N LYS A 59 10.14 -11.35 10.47
CA LYS A 59 11.30 -11.63 11.34
C LYS A 59 12.49 -10.75 10.97
N TYR A 60 12.70 -10.49 9.68
CA TYR A 60 13.73 -9.54 9.23
C TYR A 60 13.48 -8.13 9.79
N ASN A 61 12.25 -7.61 9.67
CA ASN A 61 11.90 -6.30 10.22
C ASN A 61 12.04 -6.23 11.73
N ASN A 62 11.65 -7.29 12.44
CA ASN A 62 11.82 -7.37 13.89
C ASN A 62 13.29 -7.31 14.32
N ILE A 63 14.21 -7.86 13.52
CA ILE A 63 15.65 -7.74 13.79
C ILE A 63 16.10 -6.28 13.69
N ILE A 64 15.63 -5.55 12.67
CA ILE A 64 15.98 -4.13 12.47
C ILE A 64 15.40 -3.27 13.59
N LEU A 65 14.12 -3.46 13.90
CA LEU A 65 13.43 -2.71 14.94
C LEU A 65 14.00 -2.97 16.35
N GLY A 66 14.54 -4.17 16.57
CA GLY A 66 15.14 -4.56 17.85
C GLY A 66 16.55 -4.01 18.10
N ASP A 67 17.16 -3.36 17.11
CA ASP A 67 18.55 -2.89 17.18
C ASP A 67 18.68 -1.47 16.62
N VAL A 68 18.96 -0.52 17.51
CA VAL A 68 19.01 0.92 17.21
C VAL A 68 20.09 1.25 16.19
N GLU A 69 21.26 0.61 16.26
CA GLU A 69 22.36 0.86 15.32
C GLU A 69 22.04 0.29 13.92
N LEU A 70 21.41 -0.89 13.88
CA LEU A 70 20.92 -1.47 12.63
C LEU A 70 19.80 -0.62 12.00
N SER A 71 18.87 -0.14 12.80
CA SER A 71 17.78 0.75 12.37
C SER A 71 18.34 2.05 11.77
N ASP A 72 19.30 2.69 12.46
CA ASP A 72 19.95 3.92 11.97
C ASP A 72 20.79 3.69 10.72
N ARG A 73 21.30 2.47 10.50
CA ARG A 73 22.09 2.10 9.32
C ARG A 73 21.23 1.76 8.11
N ILE A 74 20.19 0.95 8.31
CA ILE A 74 19.33 0.45 7.23
C ILE A 74 18.26 1.48 6.88
N LYS A 75 17.80 2.28 7.85
CA LYS A 75 16.84 3.40 7.71
C LYS A 75 15.53 3.07 6.99
N HIS A 76 15.27 1.79 6.76
CA HIS A 76 14.18 1.29 5.94
C HIS A 76 13.78 -0.11 6.40
N LEU A 77 12.49 -0.43 6.27
CA LEU A 77 11.91 -1.73 6.59
C LEU A 77 11.25 -2.29 5.33
N GLU A 78 11.25 -3.61 5.19
CA GLU A 78 10.65 -4.29 4.04
C GLU A 78 9.19 -4.59 4.34
N TYR A 79 8.26 -4.16 3.50
CA TYR A 79 6.85 -4.44 3.73
C TYR A 79 6.23 -5.10 2.50
N THR A 80 5.98 -6.40 2.63
CA THR A 80 5.27 -7.22 1.66
C THR A 80 4.20 -8.00 2.39
N ARG A 81 2.97 -7.86 1.91
CA ARG A 81 1.81 -8.38 2.61
C ARG A 81 0.91 -9.15 1.66
N VAL A 82 0.57 -10.36 2.08
CA VAL A 82 -0.16 -11.35 1.28
C VAL A 82 -1.50 -11.62 1.95
N ASP A 83 -2.58 -11.28 1.26
CA ASP A 83 -3.94 -11.51 1.74
C ASP A 83 -4.30 -12.99 1.71
N THR A 84 -4.92 -13.44 2.80
CA THR A 84 -5.40 -14.81 2.97
C THR A 84 -6.84 -14.77 3.43
N LEU A 85 -7.61 -15.80 3.07
CA LEU A 85 -8.97 -15.92 3.56
C LEU A 85 -9.01 -15.99 5.10
N ARG A 86 -7.94 -16.51 5.73
CA ARG A 86 -7.80 -16.61 7.18
C ARG A 86 -7.57 -15.25 7.85
N SER A 87 -6.69 -14.41 7.31
CA SER A 87 -6.42 -13.06 7.83
C SER A 87 -7.61 -12.13 7.63
N ARG A 88 -8.34 -12.30 6.51
CA ARG A 88 -9.61 -11.60 6.26
C ARG A 88 -10.72 -12.06 7.21
N ALA A 89 -10.84 -13.36 7.48
CA ALA A 89 -11.76 -13.91 8.47
C ALA A 89 -11.49 -13.36 9.89
N GLU A 90 -10.24 -13.38 10.34
CA GLU A 90 -9.84 -12.86 11.66
C GLU A 90 -10.11 -11.35 11.78
N THR A 91 -9.89 -10.60 10.71
CA THR A 91 -10.18 -9.16 10.63
C THR A 91 -11.68 -8.87 10.69
N LEU A 92 -12.49 -9.52 9.84
CA LEU A 92 -13.96 -9.42 9.86
C LEU A 92 -14.49 -9.65 11.27
N ARG A 93 -14.01 -10.71 11.93
CA ARG A 93 -14.43 -11.07 13.27
C ARG A 93 -14.08 -10.01 14.32
N SER A 94 -12.94 -9.34 14.18
CA SER A 94 -12.51 -8.27 15.09
C SER A 94 -13.37 -7.00 15.01
N PHE A 95 -14.08 -6.79 13.91
CA PHE A 95 -14.92 -5.59 13.69
C PHE A 95 -16.35 -5.73 14.16
N TYR A 96 -16.82 -6.94 14.48
CA TYR A 96 -18.18 -7.16 14.96
C TYR A 96 -18.58 -6.33 16.19
N PRO A 97 -17.71 -6.14 17.20
CA PRO A 97 -18.01 -5.23 18.31
C PRO A 97 -18.32 -3.79 17.86
N LEU A 98 -17.58 -3.28 16.87
CA LEU A 98 -17.81 -1.95 16.30
C LEU A 98 -19.08 -1.90 15.43
N LYS A 99 -19.31 -2.93 14.62
CA LYS A 99 -20.53 -3.08 13.81
C LYS A 99 -21.78 -3.08 14.69
N PHE A 100 -21.70 -3.71 15.86
CA PHE A 100 -22.74 -3.64 16.89
C PHE A 100 -22.93 -2.23 17.46
N MET A 101 -21.85 -1.50 17.74
CA MET A 101 -21.96 -0.13 18.26
C MET A 101 -22.61 0.83 17.25
N LEU A 102 -22.31 0.67 15.96
CA LEU A 102 -22.78 1.57 14.90
C LEU A 102 -24.12 1.15 14.28
N ALA A 103 -24.39 -0.15 14.22
CA ALA A 103 -25.52 -0.73 13.51
C ALA A 103 -26.26 -1.83 14.30
N GLY A 104 -26.10 -1.87 15.63
CA GLY A 104 -26.68 -2.90 16.50
C GLY A 104 -28.20 -3.04 16.36
N GLY A 105 -28.94 -1.93 16.34
CA GLY A 105 -30.40 -1.96 16.15
C GLY A 105 -30.83 -2.52 14.79
N THR A 106 -30.00 -2.39 13.75
CA THR A 106 -30.24 -3.00 12.44
C THR A 106 -29.95 -4.50 12.45
N LEU A 107 -28.87 -4.93 13.12
CA LEU A 107 -28.54 -6.35 13.30
C LEU A 107 -29.59 -7.09 14.14
N GLU A 108 -30.07 -6.44 15.21
CA GLU A 108 -31.19 -6.93 16.04
C GLU A 108 -32.44 -7.19 15.21
N ARG A 109 -32.81 -6.22 14.38
CA ARG A 109 -33.98 -6.34 13.50
C ARG A 109 -33.81 -7.45 12.47
N LYS A 110 -32.64 -7.55 11.83
CA LYS A 110 -32.34 -8.63 10.87
C LYS A 110 -32.36 -10.01 11.53
N ALA A 111 -31.82 -10.14 12.74
CA ALA A 111 -31.87 -11.38 13.50
C ALA A 111 -33.32 -11.79 13.81
N TYR A 112 -34.15 -10.83 14.26
CA TYR A 112 -35.56 -11.06 14.52
C TYR A 112 -36.33 -11.47 13.25
N ASP A 113 -36.16 -10.73 12.15
CA ASP A 113 -36.82 -10.98 10.87
C ASP A 113 -36.42 -12.35 10.28
N ALA A 114 -35.18 -12.81 10.55
CA ALA A 114 -34.67 -14.11 10.15
C ALA A 114 -35.02 -15.25 11.13
N GLY A 115 -35.76 -14.96 12.22
CA GLY A 115 -36.22 -15.97 13.19
C GLY A 115 -35.17 -16.44 14.20
N TYR A 116 -34.11 -15.67 14.43
CA TYR A 116 -33.05 -16.01 15.37
C TYR A 116 -33.37 -15.55 16.80
N GLU A 117 -32.98 -16.38 17.77
CA GLU A 117 -33.21 -16.15 19.21
C GLU A 117 -32.31 -15.06 19.80
N SER A 118 -31.19 -14.77 19.13
CA SER A 118 -30.28 -13.68 19.51
C SER A 118 -29.52 -13.18 18.30
N VAL A 119 -29.04 -11.93 18.39
CA VAL A 119 -28.20 -11.33 17.35
C VAL A 119 -26.86 -12.05 17.22
N GLU A 120 -26.30 -12.52 18.34
CA GLU A 120 -25.05 -13.27 18.35
C GLU A 120 -25.17 -14.59 17.58
N LYS A 121 -26.31 -15.27 17.69
CA LYS A 121 -26.60 -16.49 16.92
C LYS A 121 -26.77 -16.20 15.43
N TYR A 122 -27.54 -15.15 15.10
CA TYR A 122 -27.69 -14.68 13.72
C TYR A 122 -26.36 -14.31 13.07
N ILE A 123 -25.46 -13.68 13.83
CA ILE A 123 -24.14 -13.29 13.34
C ILE A 123 -23.29 -14.51 12.99
N ASN A 124 -23.21 -15.48 13.91
CA ASN A 124 -22.37 -16.65 13.70
C ASN A 124 -22.90 -17.56 12.57
N ASP A 125 -24.23 -17.65 12.43
CA ASP A 125 -24.87 -18.60 11.51
C ASP A 125 -25.14 -18.01 10.11
N VAL A 126 -25.26 -16.68 10.00
CA VAL A 126 -25.69 -16.01 8.75
C VAL A 126 -24.79 -14.85 8.35
N ASP A 127 -24.68 -13.83 9.20
CA ASP A 127 -24.02 -12.57 8.81
C ASP A 127 -22.52 -12.78 8.53
N TYR A 128 -21.80 -13.40 9.46
CA TYR A 128 -20.36 -13.65 9.33
C TYR A 128 -20.03 -14.67 8.24
N PRO A 129 -20.72 -15.82 8.11
CA PRO A 129 -20.52 -16.73 6.98
C PRO A 129 -20.77 -16.08 5.61
N LYS A 130 -21.76 -15.18 5.51
CA LYS A 130 -22.04 -14.44 4.27
C LYS A 130 -20.92 -13.44 3.94
N GLU A 131 -20.47 -12.65 4.91
CA GLU A 131 -19.33 -11.74 4.72
C GLU A 131 -18.04 -12.51 4.39
N LEU A 132 -17.84 -13.70 4.97
CA LEU A 132 -16.69 -14.53 4.67
C LEU A 132 -16.74 -15.11 3.24
N GLU A 133 -17.91 -15.49 2.74
CA GLU A 133 -18.05 -15.97 1.36
C GLU A 133 -17.91 -14.83 0.35
N GLU A 134 -18.41 -13.62 0.66
CA GLU A 134 -18.15 -12.40 -0.12
C GLU A 134 -16.65 -12.09 -0.18
N GLU A 135 -15.93 -12.19 0.95
CA GLU A 135 -14.47 -12.03 0.99
C GLU A 135 -13.74 -13.09 0.15
N LYS A 136 -14.23 -14.33 0.16
CA LYS A 136 -13.68 -15.43 -0.65
C LYS A 136 -13.91 -15.19 -2.14
N GLU A 137 -15.09 -14.73 -2.55
CA GLU A 137 -15.40 -14.37 -3.94
C GLU A 137 -14.53 -13.19 -4.43
N ASN A 138 -14.33 -12.17 -3.58
CA ASN A 138 -13.45 -11.04 -3.87
C ASN A 138 -11.99 -11.47 -4.07
N MET A 139 -11.52 -12.48 -3.32
CA MET A 139 -10.17 -13.03 -3.48
C MET A 139 -9.95 -13.84 -4.76
N VAL A 140 -11.01 -14.41 -5.35
CA VAL A 140 -10.93 -15.28 -6.54
C VAL A 140 -10.82 -14.48 -7.85
N ARG A 141 -11.19 -13.19 -7.87
CA ARG A 141 -11.10 -12.29 -9.05
C ARG A 141 -9.66 -11.80 -9.36
N LYS A 142 -8.66 -12.69 -9.30
CA LYS A 142 -7.22 -12.35 -9.47
C LYS A 142 -6.72 -12.30 -10.92
N ALA A 143 -7.58 -12.48 -11.93
CA ALA A 143 -7.21 -12.22 -13.32
C ALA A 143 -7.10 -10.72 -13.66
N ASP A 144 -7.62 -9.85 -12.78
CA ASP A 144 -7.77 -8.41 -13.05
C ASP A 144 -6.51 -7.59 -12.73
N LEU A 145 -5.58 -8.10 -11.91
CA LEU A 145 -4.42 -7.31 -11.43
C LEU A 145 -3.43 -6.97 -12.57
N ILE A 146 -3.16 -7.90 -13.49
CA ILE A 146 -2.25 -7.65 -14.63
C ILE A 146 -2.86 -6.63 -15.59
N SER A 147 -4.13 -6.80 -15.95
CA SER A 147 -4.85 -5.83 -16.79
C SER A 147 -4.93 -4.46 -16.13
N SER A 148 -5.22 -4.39 -14.82
CA SER A 148 -5.24 -3.12 -14.09
C SER A 148 -3.86 -2.45 -14.06
N MET A 149 -2.77 -3.23 -13.95
CA MET A 149 -1.41 -2.70 -14.03
C MET A 149 -1.03 -2.22 -15.44
N GLU A 150 -1.43 -2.95 -16.49
CA GLU A 150 -1.22 -2.53 -17.88
C GLU A 150 -2.02 -1.26 -18.21
N ASP A 151 -3.28 -1.18 -17.77
CA ASP A 151 -4.13 -0.01 -17.93
C ASP A 151 -3.58 1.20 -17.16
N ALA A 152 -3.13 1.03 -15.92
CA ALA A 152 -2.50 2.10 -15.15
C ALA A 152 -1.19 2.58 -15.79
N LYS A 153 -0.33 1.65 -16.25
CA LYS A 153 0.89 2.01 -17.01
C LYS A 153 0.55 2.83 -18.25
N LYS A 154 -0.49 2.44 -18.99
CA LYS A 154 -0.95 3.17 -20.17
C LYS A 154 -1.43 4.58 -19.81
N LYS A 155 -2.31 4.71 -18.82
CA LYS A 155 -2.79 6.01 -18.34
C LYS A 155 -1.66 6.95 -17.94
N ILE A 156 -0.69 6.45 -17.19
CA ILE A 156 0.47 7.25 -16.75
C ILE A 156 1.30 7.71 -17.94
N ASN A 157 1.56 6.82 -18.90
CA ASN A 157 2.29 7.17 -20.12
C ASN A 157 1.56 8.23 -20.97
N ASP A 158 0.22 8.24 -20.92
CA ASP A 158 -0.60 9.23 -21.62
C ASP A 158 -0.61 10.59 -20.89
N LEU A 159 -0.40 10.61 -19.57
CA LEU A 159 -0.49 11.82 -18.74
C LEU A 159 0.87 12.50 -18.48
N VAL A 160 1.97 11.75 -18.48
CA VAL A 160 3.25 12.22 -17.92
C VAL A 160 4.40 12.12 -18.91
N ASP A 161 5.18 13.20 -19.01
CA ASP A 161 6.48 13.19 -19.68
C ASP A 161 7.61 12.88 -18.67
N TYR A 162 8.22 11.70 -18.81
CA TYR A 162 9.32 11.25 -17.96
C TYR A 162 10.59 12.10 -18.06
N ASP A 163 10.86 12.76 -19.20
CA ASP A 163 11.99 13.67 -19.34
C ASP A 163 11.75 14.94 -18.53
N ILE A 164 10.50 15.40 -18.44
CA ILE A 164 10.10 16.52 -17.59
C ILE A 164 10.18 16.16 -16.11
N LEU A 165 9.70 14.98 -15.71
CA LEU A 165 9.87 14.51 -14.33
C LEU A 165 11.35 14.48 -13.94
N LYS A 166 12.20 13.92 -14.81
CA LYS A 166 13.65 13.84 -14.61
C LYS A 166 14.30 15.22 -14.53
N LYS A 167 13.89 16.17 -15.39
CA LYS A 167 14.38 17.55 -15.41
C LYS A 167 14.15 18.23 -14.06
N TYR A 168 13.00 18.02 -13.44
CA TYR A 168 12.63 18.63 -12.17
C TYR A 168 12.90 17.76 -10.93
N ASN A 169 13.58 16.62 -11.10
CA ASN A 169 13.86 15.66 -10.03
C ASN A 169 12.59 15.22 -9.27
N ILE A 170 11.48 15.08 -10.00
CA ILE A 170 10.24 14.49 -9.51
C ILE A 170 10.27 12.99 -9.85
N ARG A 171 9.85 12.16 -8.90
CA ARG A 171 9.68 10.72 -9.08
C ARG A 171 8.22 10.37 -9.18
N LEU A 172 7.90 9.48 -10.11
CA LEU A 172 6.64 8.76 -10.08
C LEU A 172 6.74 7.65 -9.03
N THR A 173 5.86 7.68 -8.05
CA THR A 173 5.70 6.61 -7.05
C THR A 173 4.26 6.12 -7.09
N GLN A 174 4.05 4.86 -6.74
CA GLN A 174 2.73 4.25 -6.81
C GLN A 174 2.46 3.47 -5.54
N TYR A 175 1.20 3.35 -5.16
CA TYR A 175 0.77 2.31 -4.24
C TYR A 175 -0.47 1.61 -4.79
N ILE A 176 -0.49 0.29 -4.59
CA ILE A 176 -1.60 -0.57 -4.99
C ILE A 176 -2.45 -0.82 -3.75
N HIS A 177 -3.77 -0.84 -3.89
CA HIS A 177 -4.66 -1.28 -2.83
C HIS A 177 -5.82 -2.08 -3.40
N ILE A 178 -6.44 -2.89 -2.54
CA ILE A 178 -7.58 -3.74 -2.90
C ILE A 178 -8.77 -3.31 -2.06
N ASN A 179 -9.88 -2.99 -2.72
CA ASN A 179 -11.16 -2.69 -2.08
C ASN A 179 -12.27 -3.60 -2.64
N GLU A 180 -13.53 -3.32 -2.27
CA GLU A 180 -14.73 -4.06 -2.70
C GLU A 180 -14.99 -4.03 -4.23
N TYR A 181 -14.34 -3.11 -4.96
CA TYR A 181 -14.43 -2.95 -6.40
C TYR A 181 -13.26 -3.59 -7.17
N GLY A 182 -12.22 -4.06 -6.47
CA GLY A 182 -11.08 -4.76 -7.07
C GLY A 182 -9.74 -4.13 -6.72
N VAL A 183 -8.80 -4.22 -7.66
CA VAL A 183 -7.43 -3.72 -7.53
C VAL A 183 -7.36 -2.29 -8.05
N HIS A 184 -6.83 -1.41 -7.22
CA HIS A 184 -6.65 0.01 -7.53
C HIS A 184 -5.18 0.38 -7.42
N ILE A 185 -4.72 1.23 -8.32
CA ILE A 185 -3.34 1.71 -8.39
C ILE A 185 -3.40 3.23 -8.31
N GLU A 186 -2.92 3.77 -7.21
CA GLU A 186 -2.82 5.20 -7.00
C GLU A 186 -1.39 5.64 -7.32
N SER A 187 -1.28 6.69 -8.11
CA SER A 187 0.01 7.17 -8.61
C SER A 187 0.25 8.60 -8.16
N PHE A 188 1.48 8.89 -7.73
CA PHE A 188 1.86 10.17 -7.13
C PHE A 188 3.16 10.68 -7.73
N LEU A 189 3.24 12.00 -7.90
CA LEU A 189 4.45 12.75 -8.12
C LEU A 189 5.10 13.07 -6.77
N ALA A 190 6.31 12.60 -6.55
CA ALA A 190 7.07 12.78 -5.32
C ALA A 190 8.39 13.52 -5.58
N GLY A 191 8.58 14.67 -4.91
CA GLY A 191 9.75 15.53 -5.03
C GLY A 191 10.05 16.25 -3.72
N LYS A 192 10.98 17.22 -3.77
CA LYS A 192 11.26 18.09 -2.62
C LYS A 192 10.07 19.01 -2.37
N GLY A 193 9.39 18.84 -1.25
CA GLY A 193 8.17 19.57 -0.91
C GLY A 193 6.96 19.22 -1.78
N ILE A 194 7.03 18.16 -2.60
CA ILE A 194 5.98 17.80 -3.56
C ILE A 194 5.51 16.36 -3.30
N PHE A 195 4.21 16.18 -3.06
CA PHE A 195 3.53 14.88 -3.02
C PHE A 195 2.12 15.02 -3.59
N PHE A 196 1.97 14.78 -4.89
CA PHE A 196 0.78 15.18 -5.64
C PHE A 196 0.20 13.97 -6.40
N ALA A 197 -1.10 13.68 -6.22
CA ALA A 197 -1.76 12.57 -6.90
C ALA A 197 -1.93 12.85 -8.41
N LEU A 198 -1.71 11.83 -9.23
CA LEU A 198 -2.01 11.88 -10.66
C LEU A 198 -3.48 11.58 -10.87
N TYR A 199 -4.27 12.61 -11.16
CA TYR A 199 -5.68 12.48 -11.54
C TYR A 199 -5.86 12.47 -13.05
N ASP A 200 -6.84 11.71 -13.52
CA ASP A 200 -7.09 11.47 -14.94
C ASP A 200 -7.72 12.66 -15.68
N SER A 201 -8.16 13.70 -14.96
CA SER A 201 -8.83 14.88 -15.54
C SER A 201 -8.23 16.19 -15.03
N ASP A 202 -8.29 17.21 -15.88
CA ASP A 202 -8.05 18.62 -15.56
C ASP A 202 -6.59 19.07 -15.38
N TYR A 203 -5.60 18.17 -15.43
CA TYR A 203 -4.17 18.51 -15.29
C TYR A 203 -3.36 18.13 -16.53
N ALA A 204 -2.53 19.05 -17.02
CA ALA A 204 -1.51 18.77 -18.04
C ALA A 204 -0.16 18.47 -17.36
N PHE A 205 -0.01 17.25 -16.83
CA PHE A 205 1.22 16.87 -16.12
C PHE A 205 2.44 16.76 -17.03
N ASP A 206 2.25 16.53 -18.33
CA ASP A 206 3.27 16.60 -19.37
C ASP A 206 3.80 18.03 -19.60
N GLU A 207 3.16 19.06 -19.06
CA GLU A 207 3.63 20.45 -19.11
C GLU A 207 4.08 20.99 -17.74
N LEU A 208 4.17 20.12 -16.71
CA LEU A 208 4.50 20.55 -15.37
C LEU A 208 5.87 21.23 -15.26
N LYS A 209 5.99 22.14 -14.29
CA LYS A 209 7.20 22.89 -13.98
C LYS A 209 7.43 22.94 -12.48
N VAL A 210 8.70 23.01 -12.09
CA VAL A 210 9.08 23.42 -10.73
C VAL A 210 9.88 24.71 -10.83
N ILE A 211 9.38 25.78 -10.22
CA ILE A 211 10.00 27.12 -10.21
C ILE A 211 10.20 27.52 -8.76
N ASP A 212 11.44 27.80 -8.36
CA ASP A 212 11.79 28.16 -6.97
C ASP A 212 11.29 27.17 -5.90
N GLY A 213 11.11 25.89 -6.29
CA GLY A 213 10.58 24.83 -5.44
C GLY A 213 9.08 24.59 -5.58
N ASP A 214 8.33 25.58 -6.07
CA ASP A 214 6.88 25.49 -6.26
C ASP A 214 6.50 24.59 -7.43
N LEU A 215 5.54 23.70 -7.20
CA LEU A 215 4.91 22.91 -8.25
C LEU A 215 3.92 23.78 -9.03
N ILE A 216 4.12 23.85 -10.34
CA ILE A 216 3.22 24.54 -11.27
C ILE A 216 2.75 23.52 -12.31
N ILE A 217 1.43 23.37 -12.41
CA ILE A 217 0.80 22.46 -13.37
C ILE A 217 -0.25 23.27 -14.13
N PRO A 218 -0.28 23.26 -15.47
CA PRO A 218 -1.40 23.80 -16.20
C PRO A 218 -2.66 23.00 -15.88
N THR A 219 -3.71 23.70 -15.47
CA THR A 219 -4.98 23.11 -15.02
C THR A 219 -6.12 23.67 -15.85
N TYR A 220 -7.04 22.81 -16.28
CA TYR A 220 -8.22 23.24 -17.01
C TYR A 220 -9.12 24.09 -16.12
N ASP A 221 -9.51 25.26 -16.61
CA ASP A 221 -10.46 26.14 -15.95
C ASP A 221 -11.76 26.17 -16.75
N ASP A 222 -12.84 25.67 -16.14
CA ASP A 222 -14.17 25.61 -16.75
C ASP A 222 -14.75 26.99 -17.09
N TYR A 223 -14.35 28.05 -16.38
CA TYR A 223 -14.82 29.40 -16.65
C TYR A 223 -14.12 30.02 -17.84
N GLU A 224 -12.82 29.75 -18.00
CA GLU A 224 -12.01 30.24 -19.11
C GLU A 224 -11.99 29.30 -20.32
N ASP A 225 -12.55 28.09 -20.19
CA ASP A 225 -12.57 27.03 -21.22
C ASP A 225 -11.16 26.75 -21.77
N SER A 226 -10.15 26.80 -20.90
CA SER A 226 -8.74 26.72 -21.28
C SER A 226 -7.84 26.27 -20.12
N PHE A 227 -6.61 25.86 -20.43
CA PHE A 227 -5.60 25.53 -19.43
C PHE A 227 -4.89 26.80 -18.94
N ILE A 228 -4.89 27.00 -17.62
CA ILE A 228 -4.20 28.10 -16.95
C ILE A 228 -3.05 27.56 -16.09
N GLU A 229 -1.92 28.26 -16.06
CA GLU A 229 -0.82 27.89 -15.16
C GLU A 229 -1.21 28.13 -13.70
N LYS A 230 -1.38 27.06 -12.93
CA LYS A 230 -1.72 27.14 -11.52
C LYS A 230 -0.53 26.76 -10.66
N ASN A 231 -0.24 27.61 -9.67
CA ASN A 231 0.81 27.37 -8.68
C ASN A 231 0.22 26.61 -7.48
N TYR A 232 0.65 25.36 -7.31
CA TYR A 232 0.29 24.49 -6.21
C TYR A 232 1.25 24.61 -5.02
N GLY A 233 2.37 25.33 -5.17
CA GLY A 233 3.34 25.62 -4.14
C GLY A 233 4.22 24.42 -3.79
N HIS A 234 4.85 24.48 -2.62
CA HIS A 234 5.60 23.38 -2.03
C HIS A 234 5.37 23.30 -0.52
N ASP A 235 5.58 22.11 0.03
CA ASP A 235 5.41 21.88 1.46
C ASP A 235 6.54 22.56 2.25
N ILE A 236 6.16 23.46 3.16
CA ILE A 236 7.06 24.21 4.04
C ILE A 236 7.90 23.33 4.97
N SER A 237 7.53 22.05 5.15
CA SER A 237 8.36 21.10 5.91
C SER A 237 9.69 20.79 5.20
N ASP A 238 9.81 21.15 3.91
CA ASP A 238 10.96 20.93 3.04
C ASP A 238 11.37 19.44 2.94
N ARG A 239 10.44 18.54 3.28
CA ARG A 239 10.61 17.09 3.17
C ARG A 239 10.78 16.70 1.70
N ASP A 240 11.84 15.96 1.40
CA ASP A 240 12.01 15.32 0.10
C ASP A 240 11.25 13.99 0.06
N TYR A 241 10.00 14.05 -0.42
CA TYR A 241 9.11 12.90 -0.55
C TYR A 241 9.69 11.85 -1.50
N SER A 242 10.56 12.22 -2.44
CA SER A 242 11.20 11.28 -3.37
C SER A 242 12.18 10.30 -2.70
N GLN A 243 12.60 10.59 -1.46
CA GLN A 243 13.52 9.75 -0.68
C GLN A 243 12.81 8.61 0.07
N TYR A 244 11.48 8.63 0.14
CA TYR A 244 10.68 7.66 0.87
C TYR A 244 9.77 6.88 -0.09
N SER A 245 9.20 5.78 0.38
CA SER A 245 8.13 5.06 -0.34
C SER A 245 6.83 5.86 -0.36
N CYS A 246 5.95 5.51 -1.30
CA CYS A 246 4.61 6.09 -1.36
C CYS A 246 3.89 6.00 -0.01
N ILE A 247 4.04 4.88 0.69
CA ILE A 247 3.36 4.60 1.96
C ILE A 247 3.97 5.32 3.14
N GLU A 248 5.30 5.40 3.22
CA GLU A 248 5.96 6.21 4.24
C GLU A 248 5.57 7.69 4.10
N ASN A 249 5.38 8.17 2.87
CA ASN A 249 4.89 9.51 2.60
C ASN A 249 3.42 9.68 3.03
N LEU A 250 2.53 8.76 2.64
CA LEU A 250 1.13 8.80 3.05
C LEU A 250 0.99 8.75 4.57
N LEU A 251 1.68 7.84 5.27
CA LEU A 251 1.69 7.77 6.73
C LEU A 251 2.19 9.06 7.38
N TYR A 252 3.29 9.61 6.86
CA TYR A 252 3.81 10.89 7.34
C TYR A 252 2.76 12.00 7.19
N LEU A 253 2.14 12.10 6.02
CA LEU A 253 1.14 13.14 5.71
C LEU A 253 -0.10 12.97 6.60
N ILE A 254 -0.62 11.75 6.74
CA ILE A 254 -1.74 11.41 7.63
C ILE A 254 -1.47 11.86 9.08
N LEU A 255 -0.23 11.74 9.56
CA LEU A 255 0.13 12.07 10.93
C LEU A 255 0.48 13.56 11.16
N HIS A 256 0.81 14.31 10.11
CA HIS A 256 1.40 15.65 10.24
C HIS A 256 0.67 16.75 9.44
N LYS A 257 -0.34 16.40 8.65
CA LYS A 257 -1.13 17.33 7.84
C LYS A 257 -2.60 17.26 8.20
N GLU A 258 -3.31 18.33 7.86
CA GLU A 258 -4.76 18.41 8.02
C GLU A 258 -5.45 17.73 6.84
N PHE A 259 -6.62 17.14 7.12
CA PHE A 259 -7.47 16.51 6.14
C PHE A 259 -8.89 17.05 6.27
N GLU A 260 -9.52 17.30 5.15
CA GLU A 260 -10.93 17.67 5.05
C GLU A 260 -11.77 16.44 4.72
N ASP A 261 -12.98 16.36 5.27
CA ASP A 261 -13.96 15.34 4.89
C ASP A 261 -14.60 15.75 3.56
N ALA A 262 -14.28 15.01 2.50
CA ALA A 262 -14.79 15.26 1.15
C ALA A 262 -16.09 14.48 0.86
N GLY A 263 -16.64 13.77 1.86
CA GLY A 263 -17.86 12.98 1.76
C GLY A 263 -17.61 11.53 1.30
N VAL A 264 -18.62 10.68 1.45
CA VAL A 264 -18.68 9.26 1.02
C VAL A 264 -17.33 8.52 1.19
N ASP A 265 -16.89 8.32 2.44
CA ASP A 265 -15.66 7.58 2.77
C ASP A 265 -14.39 8.17 2.16
N LEU A 266 -14.34 9.49 1.89
CA LEU A 266 -13.19 10.15 1.27
C LEU A 266 -12.66 11.30 2.14
N MET A 267 -11.35 11.29 2.38
CA MET A 267 -10.60 12.36 3.03
C MET A 267 -9.73 13.05 2.00
N TYR A 268 -9.66 14.37 2.06
CA TYR A 268 -8.85 15.19 1.16
C TYR A 268 -7.73 15.87 1.90
N CYS A 269 -6.49 15.73 1.42
CA CYS A 269 -5.36 16.50 1.90
C CYS A 269 -4.93 17.49 0.83
N GLN A 270 -5.16 18.77 1.10
CA GLN A 270 -4.66 19.85 0.26
C GLN A 270 -3.87 20.85 1.08
N CYS A 271 -2.60 21.00 0.76
CA CYS A 271 -1.78 22.12 1.18
C CYS A 271 -0.70 22.38 0.13
N SER A 272 0.12 23.42 0.31
CA SER A 272 1.15 23.75 -0.68
C SER A 272 2.03 22.53 -1.01
N GLY A 273 2.10 22.17 -2.29
CA GLY A 273 2.83 21.03 -2.84
C GLY A 273 2.22 19.65 -2.58
N ILE A 274 1.11 19.55 -1.85
CA ILE A 274 0.48 18.28 -1.47
C ILE A 274 -0.99 18.31 -1.86
N ASP A 275 -1.40 17.36 -2.68
CA ASP A 275 -2.79 17.22 -3.12
C ASP A 275 -3.11 15.75 -3.36
N PHE A 276 -3.94 15.17 -2.50
CA PHE A 276 -4.45 13.82 -2.72
C PHE A 276 -5.74 13.53 -1.94
N TYR A 277 -6.54 12.61 -2.47
CA TYR A 277 -7.61 11.95 -1.72
C TYR A 277 -7.15 10.59 -1.18
N ILE A 278 -7.72 10.18 -0.06
CA ILE A 278 -7.58 8.83 0.50
C ILE A 278 -8.88 8.43 1.19
N SER A 279 -9.30 7.17 1.10
CA SER A 279 -10.53 6.78 1.79
C SER A 279 -10.37 6.78 3.32
N GLN A 280 -11.45 7.05 4.07
CA GLN A 280 -11.41 6.97 5.54
C GLN A 280 -11.03 5.56 5.99
N LYS A 281 -11.56 4.54 5.31
CA LYS A 281 -11.18 3.12 5.51
C LYS A 281 -9.67 2.90 5.32
N GLU A 282 -9.06 3.39 4.24
CA GLU A 282 -7.62 3.24 4.01
C GLU A 282 -6.78 3.98 5.06
N MET A 283 -7.17 5.21 5.39
CA MET A 283 -6.48 6.01 6.40
C MET A 283 -6.45 5.32 7.76
N ILE A 284 -7.59 4.77 8.22
CA ILE A 284 -7.69 3.99 9.46
C ILE A 284 -6.82 2.73 9.41
N LYS A 285 -6.80 2.04 8.27
CA LYS A 285 -5.95 0.85 8.05
C LYS A 285 -4.47 1.20 8.11
N MET A 286 -4.07 2.34 7.55
CA MET A 286 -2.70 2.83 7.58
C MET A 286 -2.26 3.24 9.00
N LEU A 287 -3.17 3.75 9.83
CA LEU A 287 -2.87 4.18 11.20
C LEU A 287 -2.89 3.05 12.26
N SER A 288 -3.33 1.85 11.90
CA SER A 288 -3.55 0.76 12.85
C SER A 288 -2.60 -0.42 12.60
N PRO A 289 -1.49 -0.57 13.35
CA PRO A 289 -0.48 -1.55 13.03
C PRO A 289 -0.90 -3.02 13.09
N SER A 290 -1.91 -3.33 13.90
CA SER A 290 -2.56 -4.64 13.95
C SER A 290 -3.54 -4.90 12.81
N GLN A 291 -3.97 -3.84 12.11
CA GLN A 291 -4.78 -3.89 10.89
C GLN A 291 -3.91 -3.72 9.64
N TYR A 292 -2.58 -3.74 9.80
CA TYR A 292 -1.65 -4.08 8.73
C TYR A 292 -1.77 -5.57 8.30
N SER A 293 -2.96 -6.21 8.33
CA SER A 293 -3.27 -7.54 7.76
C SER A 293 -3.77 -7.59 6.29
N ASN A 294 -4.65 -6.68 5.83
CA ASN A 294 -5.16 -6.57 4.44
C ASN A 294 -4.79 -5.33 3.51
N ILE A 295 -3.53 -5.16 3.05
CA ILE A 295 -3.20 -4.22 1.97
C ILE A 295 -2.01 -4.77 1.16
N ILE A 296 -2.14 -4.92 -0.17
CA ILE A 296 -1.01 -5.19 -1.08
C ILE A 296 -0.40 -3.85 -1.50
N LEU A 297 0.41 -3.25 -0.63
CA LEU A 297 1.10 -2.00 -0.94
C LEU A 297 2.41 -2.33 -1.66
N VAL A 298 2.41 -2.23 -2.99
CA VAL A 298 3.66 -2.34 -3.77
C VAL A 298 4.15 -0.94 -4.11
N ASP A 299 5.40 -0.64 -3.77
CA ASP A 299 6.05 0.65 -4.04
C ASP A 299 6.83 0.60 -5.36
N GLY A 300 6.33 1.29 -6.39
CA GLY A 300 7.04 1.57 -7.64
C GLY A 300 6.38 1.02 -8.92
N VAL A 301 6.98 1.39 -10.06
CA VAL A 301 6.62 0.91 -11.40
C VAL A 301 7.32 -0.43 -11.64
N GLU A 302 6.76 -1.53 -11.15
CA GLU A 302 7.37 -2.86 -11.35
C GLU A 302 6.91 -3.55 -12.65
N ASP A 303 7.86 -4.22 -13.32
CA ASP A 303 7.58 -5.31 -14.24
C ASP A 303 7.33 -6.57 -13.40
N PHE A 304 6.06 -6.84 -13.13
CA PHE A 304 5.63 -8.15 -12.65
C PHE A 304 5.75 -9.14 -13.81
N ASP A 305 6.92 -9.74 -14.00
CA ASP A 305 6.98 -11.05 -14.62
C ASP A 305 6.29 -12.02 -13.66
N PHE A 306 4.98 -12.19 -13.86
CA PHE A 306 4.14 -13.16 -13.16
C PHE A 306 4.71 -14.55 -13.45
N ALA A 307 5.64 -15.00 -12.62
CA ALA A 307 6.05 -16.38 -12.59
C ALA A 307 4.83 -17.18 -12.11
N LYS A 308 4.13 -17.77 -13.08
CA LYS A 308 3.05 -18.75 -12.92
C LYS A 308 3.42 -19.79 -11.85
N TYR A 309 3.01 -19.55 -10.62
CA TYR A 309 3.00 -20.59 -9.59
C TYR A 309 1.70 -20.48 -8.81
N ILE A 310 0.62 -20.86 -9.48
CA ILE A 310 -0.57 -21.40 -8.81
C ILE A 310 -0.07 -22.65 -8.10
N THR A 311 0.02 -22.61 -6.77
CA THR A 311 0.17 -23.83 -5.96
C THR A 311 -1.00 -24.75 -6.30
N PRO A 312 -0.78 -26.04 -6.62
CA PRO A 312 -1.88 -26.96 -6.85
C PRO A 312 -2.76 -27.00 -5.60
N ILE A 313 -4.08 -26.95 -5.81
CA ILE A 313 -5.02 -27.43 -4.80
C ILE A 313 -4.86 -28.95 -4.83
N GLU A 314 -4.20 -29.53 -3.83
CA GLU A 314 -4.25 -30.98 -3.65
C GLU A 314 -5.64 -31.37 -3.12
N ASP A 315 -6.19 -32.46 -3.68
CA ASP A 315 -7.47 -33.08 -3.33
C ASP A 315 -7.52 -33.56 -1.86
#